data_AF-A0A7S4URX6-F1
#
_entry.id   AF-A0A7S4URX6-F1
#
_cell.length_a   1.000
_cell.length_b   1.000
_cell.length_c   1.000
_cell.angle_alpha   90.00
_cell.angle_beta   90.00
_cell.angle_gamma   90.00
#
_symmetry.space_group_name_H-M   'P 1'
#
loop_
_entity.id
_entity.type
_entity.pdbx_description
1 polymer ?
#
loop_
_entity_poly.entity_id
_entity_poly.type
_entity_poly.pdbx_seq_one_letter_code
_entity_poly.pdbx_strand_id
1 'polypeptide(L)'
;LNDFAAALSAAEAAACAAPRLRRYNATRFVRLKDLRDRSWANWARHRAAVVLPYDPQQMVFYELYGMGVPLLVPGLDLLPLMTRLGYTNIQDFAYRRPGWEVPRDELAYEWSENAALWELRWWSSLTDFAQAPHLLHWRSVPELLRKLLHTDLEEVAARMRRTTEVRLVSSADFWRGAFARVLAPG
;
A
#
# COMPACT_ATOMS: atom_id res chain seq x y z
N LEU A 1 14.80 2.87 -8.43
CA LEU A 1 14.91 2.78 -6.95
C LEU A 1 16.12 3.53 -6.39
N ASN A 2 17.33 3.35 -6.94
CA ASN A 2 18.52 4.11 -6.50
C ASN A 2 18.34 5.63 -6.65
N ASP A 3 17.72 6.09 -7.74
CA ASP A 3 17.45 7.52 -7.94
C ASP A 3 16.43 8.10 -6.95
N PHE A 4 15.49 7.28 -6.47
CA PHE A 4 14.51 7.71 -5.48
C PHE A 4 15.15 7.88 -4.11
N ALA A 5 16.05 6.96 -3.72
CA ALA A 5 16.85 7.09 -2.51
C ALA A 5 17.75 8.33 -2.59
N ALA A 6 18.38 8.59 -3.74
CA ALA A 6 19.18 9.78 -3.97
C ALA A 6 18.32 11.07 -3.89
N ALA A 7 17.12 11.07 -4.48
CA ALA A 7 16.19 12.20 -4.40
C ALA A 7 15.72 12.46 -2.96
N LEU A 8 15.48 11.41 -2.16
CA LEU A 8 15.16 11.52 -0.73
C LEU A 8 16.34 12.10 0.06
N SER A 9 17.56 11.59 -0.14
CA SER A 9 18.77 12.14 0.49
C SER A 9 19.01 13.61 0.11
N ALA A 10 18.79 13.97 -1.16
CA ALA A 10 18.91 15.35 -1.61
C ALA A 10 17.84 16.26 -1.00
N ALA A 11 16.60 15.77 -0.86
CA ALA A 11 15.53 16.50 -0.18
C ALA A 11 15.81 16.67 1.32
N GLU A 12 16.35 15.65 2.00
CA GLU A 12 16.81 15.76 3.39
C GLU A 12 17.90 16.83 3.55
N ALA A 13 18.90 16.84 2.64
CA ALA A 13 19.95 17.85 2.63
C ALA A 13 19.39 19.27 2.39
N ALA A 14 18.46 19.43 1.45
CA ALA A 14 17.81 20.70 1.16
C ALA A 14 16.95 21.21 2.33
N ALA A 15 16.24 20.32 3.03
CA ALA A 15 15.46 20.67 4.22
C ALA A 15 16.35 21.14 5.38
N CYS A 16 17.57 20.58 5.51
CA CYS A 16 18.54 20.97 6.53
C CYS A 16 19.17 22.36 6.27
N ALA A 17 19.25 22.79 4.99
CA ALA A 17 19.90 24.03 4.59
C ALA A 17 19.03 25.30 4.73
N ALA A 18 17.73 25.18 5.00
CA ALA A 18 16.81 26.33 5.09
C ALA A 18 16.80 26.96 6.51
N PRO A 19 17.32 28.19 6.72
CA PRO A 19 17.55 28.74 8.06
C PRO A 19 16.29 29.05 8.88
N ARG A 20 15.11 29.10 8.24
CA ARG A 20 13.81 29.41 8.88
C ARG A 20 13.02 28.17 9.34
N LEU A 21 13.50 26.95 9.09
CA LEU A 21 12.79 25.72 9.46
C LEU A 21 13.25 25.07 10.78
N ARG A 22 14.13 25.73 11.56
CA ARG A 22 14.76 25.19 12.79
C ARG A 22 13.81 24.77 13.93
N ARG A 23 12.49 25.03 13.84
CA ARG A 23 11.50 24.58 14.83
C ARG A 23 10.63 23.41 14.37
N TYR A 24 10.75 22.95 13.13
CA TYR A 24 10.09 21.73 12.69
C TYR A 24 11.02 20.55 13.02
N ASN A 25 10.54 19.62 13.86
CA ASN A 25 11.22 18.34 14.09
C ASN A 25 11.65 17.77 12.74
N ALA A 26 12.95 17.63 12.52
CA ALA A 26 13.48 17.17 11.24
C ALA A 26 12.85 15.80 10.91
N THR A 27 12.08 15.75 9.84
CA THR A 27 11.53 14.49 9.33
C THR A 27 12.71 13.62 8.91
N ARG A 28 12.90 12.48 9.58
CA ARG A 28 13.95 11.51 9.27
C ARG A 28 13.35 10.33 8.55
N PHE A 29 13.85 10.01 7.36
CA PHE A 29 13.48 8.79 6.67
C PHE A 29 14.37 7.64 7.13
N VAL A 30 13.75 6.49 7.40
CA VAL A 30 14.47 5.26 7.76
C VAL A 30 13.91 4.15 6.89
N ARG A 31 14.79 3.42 6.20
CA ARG A 31 14.35 2.25 5.43
C ARG A 31 14.02 1.13 6.39
N LEU A 32 12.93 0.41 6.12
CA LEU A 32 12.49 -0.71 6.95
C LEU A 32 13.61 -1.73 7.21
N LYS A 33 14.44 -2.01 6.19
CA LYS A 33 15.56 -2.94 6.28
C LYS A 33 16.70 -2.48 7.21
N ASP A 34 16.82 -1.17 7.44
CA ASP A 34 17.86 -0.57 8.29
C ASP A 34 17.43 -0.49 9.77
N LEU A 35 16.17 -0.81 10.07
CA LEU A 35 15.71 -0.93 11.45
C LEU A 35 16.35 -2.16 12.10
N ARG A 36 17.07 -1.92 13.21
CA ARG A 36 17.63 -3.00 14.05
C ARG A 36 16.52 -3.82 14.72
N ASP A 37 15.50 -3.12 15.23
CA ASP A 37 14.30 -3.73 15.78
C ASP A 37 13.18 -3.71 14.73
N ARG A 38 12.75 -4.89 14.29
CA ARG A 38 11.68 -5.07 13.30
C ARG A 38 10.36 -5.52 13.92
N SER A 39 10.18 -5.29 15.22
CA SER A 39 8.91 -5.55 15.89
C SER A 39 7.82 -4.58 15.43
N TRP A 40 6.57 -5.05 15.49
CA TRP A 40 5.37 -4.25 15.28
C TRP A 40 5.33 -3.01 16.17
N ALA A 41 5.72 -3.17 17.44
CA ALA A 41 5.79 -2.09 18.40
C ALA A 41 6.77 -0.99 17.96
N ASN A 42 7.90 -1.35 17.35
CA ASN A 42 8.83 -0.35 16.81
C ASN A 42 8.27 0.33 15.55
N TRP A 43 7.63 -0.42 14.65
CA TRP A 43 7.03 0.16 13.43
C TRP A 43 5.92 1.16 13.76
N ALA A 44 5.07 0.83 14.74
CA ALA A 44 3.98 1.70 15.20
C ALA A 44 4.46 3.03 15.82
N ARG A 45 5.75 3.17 16.16
CA ARG A 45 6.33 4.45 16.64
C ARG A 45 6.59 5.45 15.52
N HIS A 46 6.59 5.01 14.27
CA HIS A 46 6.76 5.89 13.12
C HIS A 46 5.44 6.60 12.78
N ARG A 47 5.51 7.91 12.50
CA ARG A 47 4.33 8.75 12.21
C ARG A 47 3.61 8.38 10.91
N ALA A 48 4.31 7.79 9.96
CA ALA A 48 3.80 7.36 8.66
C ALA A 48 4.78 6.40 8.00
N ALA A 49 4.33 5.70 6.96
CA ALA A 49 5.15 4.90 6.08
C ALA A 49 4.94 5.31 4.62
N VAL A 50 6.04 5.36 3.86
CA VAL A 50 5.99 5.45 2.39
C VAL A 50 6.10 4.04 1.86
N VAL A 51 5.05 3.57 1.19
CA VAL A 51 4.99 2.21 0.64
C VAL A 51 5.22 2.29 -0.86
N LEU A 52 6.25 1.60 -1.35
CA LEU A 52 6.54 1.45 -2.78
C LEU A 52 6.23 0.00 -3.17
N PRO A 53 5.03 -0.28 -3.69
CA PRO A 53 4.61 -1.64 -3.94
C PRO A 53 5.38 -2.25 -5.11
N TYR A 54 6.04 -3.38 -4.87
CA TYR A 54 6.68 -4.15 -5.94
C TYR A 54 5.84 -5.36 -6.35
N ASP A 55 4.76 -5.64 -5.62
CA ASP A 55 3.83 -6.74 -5.84
C ASP A 55 2.39 -6.22 -5.71
N PRO A 56 1.40 -6.77 -6.44
CA PRO A 56 -0.01 -6.42 -6.27
C PRO A 56 -0.52 -6.60 -4.84
N GLN A 57 0.09 -7.50 -4.05
CA GLN A 57 -0.24 -7.73 -2.65
C GLN A 57 1.04 -7.78 -1.81
N GLN A 58 1.07 -7.03 -0.71
CA GLN A 58 2.20 -7.04 0.21
C GLN A 58 1.72 -7.14 1.64
N MET A 59 2.13 -8.18 2.37
CA MET A 59 1.72 -8.38 3.76
C MET A 59 2.00 -7.15 4.65
N VAL A 60 3.19 -6.56 4.49
CA VAL A 60 3.59 -5.35 5.24
C VAL A 60 2.62 -4.18 5.06
N PHE A 61 1.98 -4.05 3.90
CA PHE A 61 0.96 -3.02 3.68
C PHE A 61 -0.24 -3.25 4.59
N TYR A 62 -0.78 -4.47 4.62
CA TYR A 62 -1.95 -4.80 5.44
C TYR A 62 -1.65 -4.69 6.94
N GLU A 63 -0.45 -5.08 7.34
CA GLU A 63 -0.02 -5.00 8.75
C GLU A 63 0.10 -3.55 9.21
N LEU A 64 0.76 -2.68 8.42
CA LEU A 64 0.83 -1.25 8.72
C LEU A 64 -0.55 -0.58 8.67
N TYR A 65 -1.40 -0.96 7.71
CA TYR A 65 -2.77 -0.47 7.60
C TYR A 65 -3.60 -0.86 8.83
N GLY A 66 -3.51 -2.12 9.26
CA GLY A 66 -4.21 -2.65 10.42
C GLY A 66 -3.79 -1.99 11.73
N MET A 67 -2.51 -1.65 11.87
CA MET A 67 -1.99 -0.85 12.99
C MET A 67 -2.42 0.62 12.95
N GLY A 68 -3.02 1.08 11.84
CA GLY A 68 -3.40 2.46 11.63
C GLY A 68 -2.21 3.40 11.43
N VAL A 69 -1.09 2.90 10.90
CA VAL A 69 0.04 3.75 10.50
C VAL A 69 -0.32 4.43 9.18
N PRO A 70 -0.34 5.77 9.08
CA PRO A 70 -0.66 6.48 7.84
C PRO A 70 0.25 6.05 6.68
N LEU A 71 -0.37 5.69 5.56
CA LEU A 71 0.33 5.16 4.39
C LEU A 71 0.33 6.16 3.24
N LEU A 72 1.53 6.50 2.75
CA LEU A 72 1.72 7.24 1.52
C LEU A 72 2.08 6.27 0.40
N VAL A 73 1.22 6.20 -0.61
CA VAL A 73 1.34 5.25 -1.72
C VAL A 73 1.42 6.01 -3.05
N PRO A 74 2.10 5.48 -4.08
CA PRO A 74 2.06 6.09 -5.40
C PRO A 74 0.62 6.21 -5.91
N GLY A 75 0.29 7.28 -6.59
CA GLY A 75 -0.98 7.44 -7.28
C GLY A 75 -1.13 6.47 -8.45
N LEU A 76 -2.35 6.34 -8.97
CA LEU A 76 -2.68 5.35 -10.00
C LEU A 76 -1.82 5.46 -11.29
N ASP A 77 -1.31 6.65 -11.60
CA ASP A 77 -0.43 6.86 -12.76
C ASP A 77 0.99 6.29 -12.54
N LEU A 78 1.40 6.12 -11.28
CA LEU A 78 2.72 5.60 -10.90
C LEU A 78 2.68 4.12 -10.49
N LEU A 79 1.55 3.63 -9.97
CA LEU A 79 1.41 2.24 -9.51
C LEU A 79 1.85 1.21 -10.57
N PRO A 80 1.45 1.31 -11.85
CA PRO A 80 1.87 0.36 -12.89
C PRO A 80 3.38 0.23 -13.02
N LEU A 81 4.12 1.32 -12.81
CA LEU A 81 5.59 1.31 -12.89
C LEU A 81 6.22 0.55 -11.72
N MET A 82 5.54 0.50 -10.58
CA MET A 82 6.04 -0.11 -9.34
C MET A 82 5.66 -1.58 -9.26
N THR A 83 4.40 -1.92 -9.59
CA THR A 83 3.88 -3.29 -9.51
C THR A 83 4.23 -4.16 -10.71
N ARG A 84 4.74 -3.59 -11.81
CA ARG A 84 5.08 -4.36 -13.03
C ARG A 84 5.97 -5.56 -12.74
N LEU A 85 6.99 -5.38 -11.90
CA LEU A 85 7.93 -6.46 -11.56
C LEU A 85 7.25 -7.60 -10.81
N GLY A 86 6.31 -7.29 -9.92
CA GLY A 86 5.51 -8.29 -9.22
C GLY A 86 4.58 -9.00 -10.18
N TYR A 87 3.86 -8.25 -11.03
CA TYR A 87 2.96 -8.84 -12.02
C TYR A 87 3.68 -9.84 -12.92
N THR A 88 4.88 -9.53 -13.43
CA THR A 88 5.65 -10.46 -14.29
C THR A 88 6.11 -11.72 -13.58
N ASN A 89 6.09 -11.76 -12.24
CA ASN A 89 6.52 -12.92 -11.47
C ASN A 89 5.36 -13.83 -11.04
N ILE A 90 4.10 -13.44 -11.28
CA ILE A 90 2.94 -14.28 -10.94
C ILE A 90 2.72 -15.29 -12.07
N GLN A 91 3.54 -16.33 -12.10
CA GLN A 91 3.37 -17.46 -13.01
C GLN A 91 2.09 -18.26 -12.72
N ASP A 92 1.50 -18.09 -11.54
CA ASP A 92 0.29 -18.78 -11.11
C ASP A 92 -0.94 -18.43 -11.96
N PHE A 93 -0.97 -17.26 -12.61
CA PHE A 93 -2.05 -16.93 -13.56
C PHE A 93 -1.99 -17.75 -14.86
N ALA A 94 -0.81 -18.31 -15.20
CA ALA A 94 -0.69 -19.22 -16.33
C ALA A 94 -1.15 -20.66 -15.98
N TYR A 95 -1.26 -21.00 -14.69
CA TYR A 95 -1.75 -22.30 -14.25
C TYR A 95 -3.28 -22.37 -14.34
N ARG A 96 -3.77 -22.78 -15.52
CA ARG A 96 -5.15 -23.25 -15.67
C ARG A 96 -5.28 -24.59 -14.96
N ARG A 97 -5.96 -24.63 -13.81
CA ARG A 97 -6.38 -25.91 -13.22
C ARG A 97 -7.30 -26.61 -14.23
N PRO A 98 -7.04 -27.88 -14.59
CA PRO A 98 -7.92 -28.63 -15.49
C PRO A 98 -9.37 -28.62 -14.96
N GLY A 99 -10.32 -28.24 -15.82
CA GLY A 99 -11.74 -28.10 -15.46
C GLY A 99 -12.13 -26.78 -14.80
N TRP A 100 -11.18 -25.87 -14.56
CA TRP A 100 -11.49 -24.52 -14.10
C TRP A 100 -11.47 -23.53 -15.27
N GLU A 101 -12.66 -23.19 -15.76
CA GLU A 101 -12.83 -22.10 -16.72
C GLU A 101 -12.96 -20.79 -15.96
N VAL A 102 -12.01 -19.88 -16.18
CA VAL A 102 -12.15 -18.49 -15.70
C VAL A 102 -13.23 -17.83 -16.57
N PRO A 103 -14.32 -17.29 -15.99
CA PRO A 103 -15.30 -16.53 -16.75
C PRO A 103 -14.61 -15.38 -17.48
N ARG A 104 -14.53 -15.45 -18.81
CA ARG A 104 -13.79 -14.46 -19.62
C ARG A 104 -14.55 -13.14 -19.76
N ASP A 105 -15.86 -13.16 -19.55
CA ASP A 105 -16.73 -12.03 -19.87
C ASP A 105 -16.68 -10.91 -18.82
N GLU A 106 -16.05 -11.15 -17.66
CA GLU A 106 -16.03 -10.19 -16.55
C GLU A 106 -14.75 -9.33 -16.48
N LEU A 107 -13.65 -9.77 -17.12
CA LEU A 107 -12.39 -9.05 -17.08
C LEU A 107 -12.21 -8.18 -18.32
N ALA A 108 -11.90 -6.90 -18.11
CA ALA A 108 -11.64 -5.99 -19.23
C ALA A 108 -10.39 -6.40 -20.03
N TYR A 109 -9.38 -6.98 -19.36
CA TYR A 109 -8.09 -7.35 -19.95
C TYR A 109 -7.59 -8.69 -19.40
N GLU A 110 -6.95 -9.50 -20.24
CA GLU A 110 -6.22 -10.69 -19.82
C GLU A 110 -4.89 -10.28 -19.18
N TRP A 111 -4.45 -11.00 -18.14
CA TRP A 111 -3.12 -10.77 -17.59
C TRP A 111 -2.06 -11.23 -18.60
N SER A 112 -0.99 -10.45 -18.75
CA SER A 112 0.15 -10.79 -19.60
C SER A 112 1.42 -10.11 -19.09
N GLU A 113 2.57 -10.80 -19.17
CA GLU A 113 3.90 -10.20 -18.91
C GLU A 113 4.20 -9.05 -19.89
N ASN A 114 3.58 -9.11 -21.08
CA ASN A 114 3.70 -8.11 -22.13
C ASN A 114 2.57 -7.07 -22.09
N ALA A 115 1.82 -6.99 -20.98
CA ALA A 115 0.71 -6.05 -20.84
C ALA A 115 1.17 -4.61 -21.11
N ALA A 116 0.36 -3.89 -21.89
CA ALA A 116 0.55 -2.48 -22.14
C ALA A 116 0.38 -1.68 -20.84
N LEU A 117 0.96 -0.47 -20.80
CA LEU A 117 0.92 0.36 -19.59
C LEU A 117 -0.52 0.66 -19.13
N TRP A 118 -1.46 0.79 -20.06
CA TRP A 118 -2.87 1.05 -19.75
C TRP A 118 -3.59 -0.20 -19.20
N GLU A 119 -3.21 -1.41 -19.63
CA GLU A 119 -3.69 -2.68 -19.04
C GLU A 119 -3.18 -2.80 -17.60
N LEU A 120 -1.89 -2.54 -17.39
CA LEU A 120 -1.29 -2.51 -16.06
C LEU A 120 -1.97 -1.47 -15.16
N ARG A 121 -2.37 -0.31 -15.70
CA ARG A 121 -3.14 0.70 -14.96
C ARG A 121 -4.50 0.18 -14.52
N TRP A 122 -5.19 -0.55 -15.40
CA TRP A 122 -6.45 -1.20 -15.03
C TRP A 122 -6.23 -2.22 -13.91
N TRP A 123 -5.25 -3.12 -14.05
CA TRP A 123 -4.91 -4.09 -13.01
C TRP A 123 -4.50 -3.43 -11.69
N SER A 124 -3.65 -2.40 -11.72
CA SER A 124 -3.26 -1.63 -10.53
C SER A 124 -4.46 -0.97 -9.85
N SER A 125 -5.50 -0.57 -10.59
CA SER A 125 -6.72 0.01 -10.02
C SER A 125 -7.55 -0.99 -9.19
N LEU A 126 -7.32 -2.29 -9.39
CA LEU A 126 -7.95 -3.35 -8.62
C LEU A 126 -7.23 -3.67 -7.31
N THR A 127 -6.02 -3.13 -7.10
CA THR A 127 -5.22 -3.40 -5.90
C THR A 127 -5.72 -2.62 -4.69
N ASP A 128 -5.44 -3.15 -3.49
CA ASP A 128 -5.72 -2.41 -2.25
C ASP A 128 -4.90 -1.12 -2.12
N PHE A 129 -3.76 -1.00 -2.81
CA PHE A 129 -3.02 0.27 -2.90
C PHE A 129 -3.82 1.37 -3.59
N ALA A 130 -4.75 1.00 -4.48
CA ALA A 130 -5.66 1.93 -5.14
C ALA A 130 -6.98 2.10 -4.38
N GLN A 131 -7.51 1.02 -3.81
CA GLN A 131 -8.89 0.98 -3.30
C GLN A 131 -9.03 1.16 -1.78
N ALA A 132 -7.99 0.88 -0.99
CA ALA A 132 -8.14 0.97 0.45
C ALA A 132 -8.40 2.44 0.87
N PRO A 133 -9.35 2.67 1.79
CA PRO A 133 -9.71 4.02 2.18
C PRO A 133 -8.61 4.65 3.04
N HIS A 134 -8.58 5.99 3.05
CA HIS A 134 -7.66 6.83 3.86
C HIS A 134 -6.19 6.75 3.47
N LEU A 135 -5.85 6.12 2.34
CA LEU A 135 -4.50 6.18 1.78
C LEU A 135 -4.17 7.59 1.28
N LEU A 136 -2.90 7.98 1.42
CA LEU A 136 -2.38 9.27 0.95
C LEU A 136 -1.63 9.07 -0.38
N HIS A 137 -2.36 9.10 -1.49
CA HIS A 137 -1.75 8.98 -2.81
C HIS A 137 -0.89 10.20 -3.17
N TRP A 138 0.23 9.98 -3.85
CA TRP A 138 1.12 11.04 -4.37
C TRP A 138 1.54 10.76 -5.81
N ARG A 139 1.73 11.82 -6.61
CA ARG A 139 2.13 11.75 -8.03
C ARG A 139 3.57 12.21 -8.27
N SER A 140 4.21 12.77 -7.24
CA SER A 140 5.60 13.23 -7.29
C SER A 140 6.24 13.29 -5.89
N VAL A 141 7.57 13.34 -5.84
CA VAL A 141 8.32 13.50 -4.57
C VAL A 141 7.96 14.80 -3.84
N PRO A 142 7.88 15.98 -4.49
CA PRO A 142 7.46 17.20 -3.80
C PRO A 142 6.04 17.11 -3.20
N GLU A 143 5.12 16.42 -3.87
CA GLU A 143 3.78 16.19 -3.32
C GLU A 143 3.80 15.26 -2.11
N LEU A 144 4.59 14.18 -2.16
CA LEU A 144 4.81 13.29 -1.02
C LEU A 144 5.32 14.07 0.20
N LEU A 145 6.32 14.91 0.02
CA LEU A 145 6.88 15.72 1.11
C LEU A 145 5.85 16.72 1.65
N ARG A 146 5.08 17.37 0.76
CA ARG A 146 3.99 18.27 1.16
C ARG A 146 2.96 17.55 2.02
N LYS A 147 2.55 16.34 1.62
CA LYS A 147 1.58 15.55 2.39
C LYS A 147 2.15 15.17 3.77
N LEU A 148 3.41 14.75 3.86
CA LEU A 148 4.04 14.43 5.13
C LEU A 148 4.11 15.63 6.10
N LEU A 149 4.31 16.83 5.56
CA LEU A 149 4.49 18.04 6.36
C LEU A 149 3.17 18.73 6.73
N HIS A 150 2.11 18.56 5.95
CA HIS A 150 0.89 19.36 6.08
C HIS A 150 -0.39 18.54 6.29
N THR A 151 -0.33 17.22 6.23
CA THR A 151 -1.49 16.37 6.55
C THR A 151 -1.55 16.13 8.06
N ASP A 152 -2.76 16.15 8.62
CA ASP A 152 -3.00 15.63 9.96
C ASP A 152 -2.93 14.09 9.93
N LEU A 153 -1.73 13.58 10.17
CA LEU A 153 -1.45 12.14 10.16
C LEU A 153 -2.15 11.40 11.31
N GLU A 154 -2.42 12.07 12.44
CA GLU A 154 -3.14 11.46 13.57
C GLU A 154 -4.61 11.25 13.23
N GLU A 155 -5.22 12.22 12.54
CA GLU A 155 -6.59 12.07 12.04
C GLU A 155 -6.69 10.93 11.02
N VAL A 156 -5.75 10.85 10.07
CA VAL A 156 -5.68 9.75 9.09
C VAL A 156 -5.56 8.40 9.82
N ALA A 157 -4.65 8.30 10.78
CA ALA A 157 -4.45 7.11 11.59
C ALA A 157 -5.74 6.68 12.33
N ALA A 158 -6.45 7.64 12.93
CA ALA A 158 -7.71 7.38 13.62
C ALA A 158 -8.82 6.89 12.67
N ARG A 159 -8.89 7.42 11.45
CA ARG A 159 -9.84 6.95 10.41
C ARG A 159 -9.50 5.54 9.92
N MET A 160 -8.22 5.24 9.75
CA MET A 160 -7.76 3.88 9.40
C MET A 160 -8.13 2.87 10.48
N ARG A 161 -7.81 3.15 11.76
CA ARG A 161 -8.16 2.25 12.89
C ARG A 161 -9.66 1.98 12.97
N ARG A 162 -10.50 3.01 12.86
CA ARG A 162 -11.96 2.85 12.83
C ARG A 162 -12.43 1.97 11.67
N THR A 163 -11.84 2.14 10.50
CA THR A 163 -12.20 1.31 9.33
C THR A 163 -11.79 -0.15 9.55
N THR A 164 -10.61 -0.40 10.11
CA THR A 164 -10.13 -1.74 10.46
C THR A 164 -11.05 -2.40 11.49
N GLU A 165 -11.47 -1.66 12.52
CA GLU A 165 -12.39 -2.16 13.56
C GLU A 165 -13.74 -2.57 12.97
N VAL A 166 -14.35 -1.72 12.12
CA VAL A 166 -15.61 -2.04 11.41
C VAL A 166 -15.45 -3.29 10.54
N ARG A 167 -14.35 -3.40 9.78
CA ARG A 167 -14.07 -4.58 8.94
C ARG A 167 -13.87 -5.84 9.77
N LEU A 168 -13.24 -5.75 10.94
CA LEU A 168 -13.03 -6.88 11.83
C LEU A 168 -14.36 -7.44 12.34
N VAL A 169 -15.26 -6.57 12.81
CA VAL A 169 -16.60 -6.97 13.26
C VAL A 169 -17.38 -7.62 12.11
N SER A 170 -17.42 -6.97 10.95
CA SER A 170 -18.12 -7.51 9.77
C SER A 170 -17.56 -8.87 9.33
N SER A 171 -16.24 -9.07 9.40
CA SER A 171 -15.60 -10.34 9.05
C SER A 171 -15.95 -11.43 10.06
N ALA A 172 -15.93 -11.12 11.35
CA ALA A 172 -16.31 -12.06 12.40
C ALA A 172 -17.77 -12.50 12.26
N ASP A 173 -18.68 -11.58 11.96
CA ASP A 173 -20.10 -11.87 11.74
C ASP A 173 -20.32 -12.74 10.50
N PHE A 174 -19.63 -12.42 9.40
CA PHE A 174 -19.65 -13.25 8.19
C PHE A 174 -19.23 -14.69 8.48
N TRP A 175 -18.07 -14.89 9.12
CA TRP A 175 -17.55 -16.22 9.41
C TRP A 175 -18.45 -16.98 10.39
N ARG A 176 -18.98 -16.31 11.41
CA ARG A 176 -19.96 -16.92 12.33
C ARG A 176 -21.18 -17.44 11.55
N GLY A 177 -21.74 -16.65 10.65
CA GLY A 177 -22.87 -17.03 9.81
C GLY A 177 -22.54 -18.17 8.85
N ALA A 178 -21.36 -18.14 8.22
CA ALA A 178 -20.89 -19.18 7.31
C ALA A 178 -20.73 -20.53 8.04
N PHE A 179 -20.06 -20.54 9.20
CA PHE A 179 -19.87 -21.76 9.99
C PHE A 179 -21.18 -22.32 10.52
N ALA A 180 -22.11 -21.46 10.97
CA ALA A 180 -23.42 -21.92 11.42
C ALA A 180 -24.20 -22.66 10.31
N ARG A 181 -24.08 -22.21 9.05
CA ARG A 181 -24.72 -22.88 7.90
C ARG A 181 -24.06 -24.21 7.54
N VAL A 182 -22.73 -24.28 7.60
CA VAL A 182 -21.99 -25.52 7.31
C VAL A 182 -22.24 -26.60 8.37
N LEU A 183 -22.46 -26.20 9.62
CA LEU A 183 -22.70 -27.12 10.74
C LEU A 183 -24.18 -27.45 10.97
N ALA A 184 -25.10 -26.79 10.28
CA ALA A 184 -26.52 -27.13 10.37
C ALA A 184 -26.75 -28.54 9.79
N PRO A 185 -27.43 -29.45 10.50
CA PRO A 185 -27.79 -30.75 9.95
C PRO A 185 -28.66 -30.56 8.70
N GLY A 186 -28.25 -31.18 7.59
CA GLY A 186 -28.95 -31.16 6.30
C GLY A 186 -30.19 -32.04 6.28
#